data_AF-A0A0F9AQA4-F1
#
_entry.id   AF-A0A0F9AQA4-F1
#
_cell.length_a   1.000
_cell.length_b   1.000
_cell.length_c   1.000
_cell.angle_alpha   90.00
_cell.angle_beta   90.00
_cell.angle_gamma   90.00
#
_symmetry.space_group_name_H-M   'P 1'
#
loop_
_entity.id
_entity.type
_entity.pdbx_description
1 polymer ?
#
loop_
_entity_poly.entity_id
_entity_poly.type
_entity_poly.pdbx_seq_one_letter_code
_entity_poly.pdbx_strand_id
1 'polypeptide(L)'
;MDQSDIERTVDENINGIKKLLGLEKWEIVFAYGEMDDDSFEASCLARVEYSEAVITIDPNHITDSKHLLRVLLHECCHCLTATFETYKFAVARLLLNDKKSFDAIDEMYSRANEEVVCGICRILEGIHWQKYCKK
;
A
#
# COMPACT_ATOMS: atom_id res chain seq x y z
N MET A 1 -9.61 0.01 -16.86
CA MET A 1 -8.71 -0.93 -17.56
C MET A 1 -9.24 -2.33 -17.29
N ASP A 2 -9.18 -3.29 -18.20
CA ASP A 2 -9.72 -4.62 -17.85
C ASP A 2 -8.82 -5.32 -16.81
N GLN A 3 -9.39 -6.25 -16.04
CA GLN A 3 -8.68 -6.92 -14.97
C GLN A 3 -7.46 -7.70 -15.48
N SER A 4 -7.54 -8.29 -16.68
CA SER A 4 -6.42 -9.06 -17.24
C SER A 4 -5.22 -8.18 -17.60
N ASP A 5 -5.46 -6.96 -18.07
CA ASP A 5 -4.44 -5.94 -18.31
C ASP A 5 -3.82 -5.43 -16.99
N ILE A 6 -4.63 -5.32 -15.93
CA ILE A 6 -4.15 -4.98 -14.58
C ILE A 6 -3.23 -6.07 -14.06
N GLU A 7 -3.67 -7.33 -14.05
CA GLU A 7 -2.90 -8.50 -13.61
C GLU A 7 -1.55 -8.57 -14.33
N ARG A 8 -1.57 -8.48 -15.68
CA ARG A 8 -0.34 -8.48 -16.48
C ARG A 8 0.59 -7.32 -16.10
N THR A 9 0.05 -6.12 -15.94
CA THR A 9 0.87 -4.94 -15.59
C THR A 9 1.48 -5.10 -14.20
N VAL A 10 0.74 -5.66 -13.23
CA VAL A 10 1.25 -5.96 -11.88
C VAL A 10 2.40 -6.96 -11.97
N ASP A 11 2.21 -8.10 -12.66
CA ASP A 11 3.23 -9.16 -12.79
C ASP A 11 4.53 -8.64 -13.43
N GLU A 12 4.41 -7.82 -14.47
CA GLU A 12 5.56 -7.26 -15.19
C GLU A 12 6.38 -6.27 -14.33
N ASN A 13 5.75 -5.61 -13.35
CA ASN A 13 6.34 -4.46 -12.67
C ASN A 13 6.64 -4.68 -11.18
N ILE A 14 5.93 -5.59 -10.51
CA ILE A 14 6.01 -5.74 -9.05
C ILE A 14 7.43 -6.03 -8.57
N ASN A 15 8.18 -6.86 -9.29
CA ASN A 15 9.56 -7.17 -8.91
C ASN A 15 10.49 -5.94 -8.98
N GLY A 16 10.25 -5.04 -9.95
CA GLY A 16 10.98 -3.78 -10.05
C GLY A 16 10.67 -2.85 -8.86
N ILE A 17 9.39 -2.76 -8.49
CA ILE A 17 8.93 -1.97 -7.34
C ILE A 17 9.47 -2.53 -6.03
N LYS A 18 9.39 -3.86 -5.82
CA LYS A 18 9.95 -4.51 -4.64
C LYS A 18 11.43 -4.22 -4.48
N LYS A 19 12.20 -4.33 -5.56
CA LYS A 19 13.63 -4.01 -5.54
C LYS A 19 13.90 -2.53 -5.24
N LEU A 20 13.10 -1.63 -5.80
CA LEU A 20 13.23 -0.20 -5.54
C LEU A 20 13.00 0.13 -4.07
N LEU A 21 12.04 -0.55 -3.44
CA LEU A 21 11.63 -0.31 -2.06
C LEU A 21 12.39 -1.17 -1.02
N GLY A 22 13.21 -2.13 -1.45
CA GLY A 22 13.87 -3.06 -0.52
C GLY A 22 12.93 -4.13 0.06
N LEU A 23 11.85 -4.46 -0.66
CA LEU A 23 10.82 -5.42 -0.29
C LEU A 23 11.06 -6.81 -0.90
N GLU A 24 12.27 -7.15 -1.34
CA GLU A 24 12.54 -8.41 -2.04
C GLU A 24 12.20 -9.65 -1.21
N LYS A 25 12.29 -9.54 0.12
CA LYS A 25 11.92 -10.61 1.06
C LYS A 25 10.42 -10.70 1.36
N TRP A 26 9.64 -9.69 0.94
CA TRP A 26 8.21 -9.71 1.19
C TRP A 26 7.49 -10.65 0.23
N GLU A 27 6.53 -11.41 0.74
CA GLU A 27 5.54 -12.12 -0.06
C GLU A 27 4.33 -11.20 -0.23
N ILE A 28 4.08 -10.74 -1.46
CA ILE A 28 2.98 -9.83 -1.77
C ILE A 28 2.00 -10.57 -2.66
N VAL A 29 0.78 -10.76 -2.17
CA VAL A 29 -0.32 -11.41 -2.89
C VAL A 29 -1.29 -10.32 -3.36
N PHE A 30 -1.79 -10.47 -4.58
CA PHE A 30 -2.76 -9.54 -5.15
C PHE A 30 -4.16 -10.14 -5.16
N ALA A 31 -5.13 -9.35 -4.73
CA ALA A 31 -6.54 -9.61 -4.88
C ALA A 31 -7.17 -8.51 -5.76
N TYR A 32 -8.25 -8.85 -6.46
CA TYR A 32 -8.95 -7.92 -7.35
C TYR A 32 -10.44 -7.98 -7.05
N GLY A 33 -11.04 -6.82 -6.78
CA GLY A 33 -12.44 -6.73 -6.42
C GLY A 33 -12.87 -5.31 -6.05
N GLU A 34 -14.18 -5.09 -6.05
CA GLU A 34 -14.78 -3.82 -5.64
C GLU A 34 -14.43 -3.49 -4.18
N MET A 35 -14.12 -2.22 -3.92
CA MET A 35 -13.97 -1.70 -2.56
C MET A 35 -15.30 -1.23 -2.03
N ASP A 36 -15.52 -1.36 -0.72
CA ASP A 36 -16.75 -0.89 -0.06
C ASP A 36 -16.88 0.65 -0.06
N ASP A 37 -15.77 1.36 -0.29
CA ASP A 37 -15.68 2.82 -0.25
C ASP A 37 -15.05 3.33 -1.54
N ASP A 38 -15.85 4.04 -2.34
CA ASP A 38 -15.50 4.63 -3.65
C ASP A 38 -14.31 5.62 -3.58
N SER A 39 -13.87 6.02 -2.39
CA SER A 39 -12.68 6.85 -2.21
C SER A 39 -11.36 6.06 -2.28
N PHE A 40 -11.41 4.73 -2.25
CA PHE A 40 -10.23 3.87 -2.31
C PHE A 40 -10.14 3.11 -3.64
N GLU A 41 -8.99 3.21 -4.28
CA GLU A 41 -8.70 2.51 -5.53
C GLU A 41 -7.94 1.19 -5.28
N ALA A 42 -7.31 1.07 -4.11
CA ALA A 42 -6.63 -0.11 -3.62
C ALA A 42 -6.52 -0.07 -2.08
N SER A 43 -6.13 -1.20 -1.48
CA SER A 43 -5.78 -1.29 -0.08
C SER A 43 -4.65 -2.28 0.15
N CYS A 44 -3.87 -2.07 1.21
CA CYS A 44 -2.77 -2.92 1.62
C CYS A 44 -2.98 -3.41 3.06
N LEU A 45 -3.00 -4.73 3.23
CA LEU A 45 -2.98 -5.38 4.54
C LEU A 45 -1.63 -6.08 4.72
N ALA A 46 -0.81 -5.56 5.62
CA ALA A 46 0.54 -6.06 5.87
C ALA A 46 0.65 -6.86 7.18
N ARG A 47 1.54 -7.85 7.20
CA ARG A 47 1.89 -8.68 8.36
C ARG A 47 3.41 -8.68 8.52
N VAL A 48 3.91 -7.70 9.27
CA VAL A 48 5.35 -7.40 9.37
C VAL A 48 6.15 -8.59 9.88
N GLU A 49 5.61 -9.35 10.83
CA GLU A 49 6.30 -10.49 11.45
C GLU A 49 6.63 -11.59 10.45
N TYR A 50 5.82 -11.70 9.39
CA TYR A 50 5.98 -12.70 8.33
C TYR A 50 6.51 -12.10 7.03
N SER A 51 6.67 -10.77 6.96
CA SER A 51 6.94 -10.06 5.70
C SER A 51 5.93 -10.42 4.61
N GLU A 52 4.66 -10.51 4.98
CA GLU A 52 3.57 -10.83 4.04
C GLU A 52 2.69 -9.59 3.85
N ALA A 53 2.17 -9.39 2.65
CA ALA A 53 1.14 -8.38 2.40
C ALA A 53 0.10 -8.89 1.40
N VAL A 54 -1.14 -8.48 1.59
CA VAL A 54 -2.22 -8.62 0.59
C VAL A 54 -2.56 -7.23 0.09
N ILE A 55 -2.38 -7.01 -1.20
CA ILE A 55 -2.80 -5.78 -1.87
C ILE A 55 -4.05 -6.08 -2.68
N THR A 56 -5.15 -5.44 -2.33
CA THR A 56 -6.41 -5.56 -3.07
C THR A 56 -6.55 -4.33 -3.97
N ILE A 57 -6.81 -4.52 -5.26
CA ILE A 57 -6.97 -3.44 -6.24
C ILE A 57 -8.39 -3.48 -6.79
N ASP A 58 -9.05 -2.33 -6.89
CA ASP A 58 -10.34 -2.20 -7.57
C ASP A 58 -10.17 -1.90 -9.06
N PRO A 59 -10.46 -2.86 -9.96
CA PRO A 59 -10.30 -2.65 -11.40
C PRO A 59 -11.12 -1.49 -11.97
N ASN A 60 -12.26 -1.16 -11.36
CA ASN A 60 -13.19 -0.16 -11.86
C ASN A 60 -12.64 1.27 -11.72
N HIS A 61 -11.74 1.48 -10.75
CA HIS A 61 -11.13 2.76 -10.47
C HIS A 61 -9.80 2.98 -11.23
N ILE A 62 -9.25 1.94 -11.87
CA ILE A 62 -8.00 2.01 -12.62
C ILE A 62 -8.23 2.46 -14.07
N THR A 63 -7.74 3.64 -14.40
CA THR A 63 -7.93 4.25 -15.73
C THR A 63 -6.95 3.75 -16.78
N ASP A 64 -5.67 3.60 -16.42
CA ASP A 64 -4.58 3.25 -17.34
C ASP A 64 -3.37 2.66 -16.57
N SER A 65 -2.38 2.15 -17.30
CA SER A 65 -1.19 1.52 -16.70
C SER A 65 -0.35 2.50 -15.86
N LYS A 66 -0.30 3.79 -16.22
CA LYS A 66 0.45 4.78 -15.44
C LYS A 66 -0.24 5.04 -14.11
N HIS A 67 -1.57 5.10 -14.12
CA HIS A 67 -2.39 5.18 -12.93
C HIS A 67 -2.16 3.95 -12.03
N LEU A 68 -2.29 2.74 -12.59
CA LEU A 68 -2.05 1.49 -11.86
C LEU A 68 -0.68 1.44 -11.19
N LEU A 69 0.39 1.82 -11.90
CA LEU A 69 1.73 1.77 -11.32
C LEU A 69 1.92 2.76 -10.16
N ARG A 70 1.20 3.91 -10.17
CA ARG A 70 1.20 4.84 -9.04
C ARG A 70 0.47 4.28 -7.84
N VAL A 71 -0.68 3.65 -8.06
CA VAL A 71 -1.45 2.93 -7.02
C VAL A 71 -0.60 1.80 -6.45
N LEU A 72 -0.01 0.95 -7.29
CA LEU A 72 0.84 -0.16 -6.87
C LEU A 72 2.06 0.31 -6.06
N LEU A 73 2.69 1.41 -6.48
CA LEU A 73 3.78 2.01 -5.71
C LEU A 73 3.31 2.51 -4.34
N HIS A 74 2.15 3.17 -4.28
CA HIS A 74 1.55 3.64 -3.04
C HIS A 74 1.29 2.47 -2.07
N GLU A 75 0.64 1.40 -2.54
CA GLU A 75 0.33 0.23 -1.70
C GLU A 75 1.60 -0.52 -1.25
N CYS A 76 2.62 -0.59 -2.09
CA CYS A 76 3.90 -1.16 -1.67
C CYS A 76 4.63 -0.28 -0.63
N CYS A 77 4.45 1.04 -0.66
CA CYS A 77 4.99 1.92 0.38
C CYS A 77 4.34 1.67 1.75
N HIS A 78 3.08 1.25 1.82
CA HIS A 78 2.45 0.80 3.07
C HIS A 78 3.17 -0.41 3.69
N CYS A 79 3.78 -1.28 2.89
CA CYS A 79 4.60 -2.37 3.43
C CYS A 79 5.83 -1.85 4.20
N LEU A 80 6.41 -0.71 3.80
CA LEU A 80 7.55 -0.10 4.50
C LEU A 80 7.14 0.48 5.84
N THR A 81 5.96 1.09 5.90
CA THR A 81 5.46 1.75 7.11
C THR A 81 4.68 0.81 8.02
N ALA A 82 4.35 -0.41 7.56
CA ALA A 82 3.64 -1.43 8.32
C ALA A 82 4.27 -1.73 9.69
N THR A 83 5.59 -1.54 9.86
CA THR A 83 6.25 -1.69 11.18
C THR A 83 5.60 -0.80 12.26
N PHE A 84 5.06 0.37 11.87
CA PHE A 84 4.34 1.26 12.77
C PHE A 84 2.99 0.70 13.24
N GLU A 85 2.44 -0.32 12.59
CA GLU A 85 1.22 -1.00 13.08
C GLU A 85 1.46 -1.69 14.42
N THR A 86 2.69 -2.15 14.68
CA THR A 86 3.07 -2.70 16.00
C THR A 86 2.81 -1.69 17.12
N TYR A 87 3.09 -0.40 16.86
CA TYR A 87 2.79 0.67 17.80
C TYR A 87 1.26 0.84 17.96
N LYS A 88 0.50 0.86 16.86
CA LYS A 88 -0.97 0.93 16.90
C LYS A 88 -1.55 -0.21 17.74
N PHE A 89 -1.07 -1.46 17.56
CA PHE A 89 -1.52 -2.60 18.37
C PHE A 89 -1.16 -2.48 19.85
N ALA A 90 0.03 -1.97 20.17
CA ALA A 90 0.43 -1.73 21.56
C ALA A 90 -0.48 -0.67 22.22
N VAL A 91 -0.78 0.42 21.52
CA VAL A 91 -1.70 1.46 22.01
C VAL A 91 -3.13 0.93 22.15
N ALA A 92 -3.61 0.14 21.18
CA ALA A 92 -4.92 -0.51 21.25
C ALA A 92 -5.08 -1.33 22.54
N ARG A 93 -4.03 -2.06 22.94
CA ARG A 93 -4.01 -2.84 24.19
C ARG A 93 -4.06 -1.97 25.45
N LEU A 94 -3.46 -0.78 25.43
CA LEU A 94 -3.50 0.16 26.56
C LEU A 94 -4.87 0.84 26.70
N LEU A 95 -5.57 1.04 25.58
CA LEU A 95 -6.83 1.77 25.51
C LEU A 95 -8.06 0.86 25.31
N LEU A 96 -7.96 -0.43 25.64
CA LEU A 96 -9.03 -1.42 25.43
C LEU A 96 -10.41 -0.99 25.95
N ASN A 97 -10.44 -0.20 27.04
CA ASN A 97 -11.68 0.27 27.67
C ASN A 97 -11.99 1.75 27.38
N ASP A 98 -11.17 2.44 26.59
CA ASP A 98 -11.36 3.84 26.21
C ASP A 98 -11.41 3.97 24.68
N LYS A 99 -12.56 3.60 24.13
CA LYS A 99 -12.83 3.64 22.69
C LYS A 99 -12.61 5.04 22.12
N LYS A 100 -13.02 6.10 22.82
CA LYS A 100 -12.92 7.46 22.30
C LYS A 100 -11.47 7.89 22.09
N SER A 101 -10.60 7.59 23.05
CA SER A 101 -9.17 7.87 22.91
C SER A 101 -8.51 6.98 21.86
N PHE A 102 -8.92 5.71 21.77
CA PHE A 102 -8.44 4.81 20.72
C PHE A 102 -8.81 5.31 19.32
N ASP A 103 -10.08 5.63 19.05
CA ASP A 103 -10.56 6.11 17.75
C ASP A 103 -9.79 7.38 17.32
N ALA A 104 -9.55 8.32 18.24
CA ALA A 104 -8.81 9.54 17.94
C ALA A 104 -7.33 9.28 17.59
N ILE A 105 -6.68 8.34 18.29
CA ILE A 105 -5.29 7.96 17.98
C ILE A 105 -5.24 7.17 16.68
N ASP A 106 -6.24 6.33 16.40
CA ASP A 106 -6.29 5.54 15.17
C ASP A 106 -6.47 6.42 13.92
N GLU A 107 -7.33 7.45 14.02
CA GLU A 107 -7.47 8.46 12.98
C GLU A 107 -6.15 9.22 12.75
N MET A 108 -5.49 9.64 13.83
CA MET A 108 -4.19 10.33 13.76
C MET A 108 -3.10 9.42 13.17
N TYR A 109 -3.05 8.16 13.58
CA TYR A 109 -2.13 7.15 13.05
C TYR A 109 -2.34 6.98 11.55
N SER A 110 -3.58 6.77 11.12
CA SER A 110 -3.92 6.53 9.72
C SER A 110 -3.52 7.72 8.85
N ARG A 111 -3.86 8.95 9.28
CA ARG A 111 -3.45 10.17 8.56
C ARG A 111 -1.94 10.35 8.49
N ALA A 112 -1.23 10.16 9.60
CA ALA A 112 0.22 10.30 9.63
C ALA A 112 0.90 9.26 8.74
N ASN A 113 0.39 8.02 8.75
CA ASN A 113 0.91 6.95 7.89
C ASN A 113 0.71 7.28 6.40
N GLU A 114 -0.49 7.73 6.02
CA GLU A 114 -0.78 8.19 4.65
C GLU A 114 0.10 9.37 4.22
N GLU A 115 0.31 10.36 5.08
CA GLU A 115 1.19 11.49 4.78
C GLU A 115 2.64 11.06 4.54
N VAL A 116 3.14 10.10 5.32
CA VAL A 116 4.47 9.52 5.15
C VAL A 116 4.56 8.75 3.84
N VAL A 117 3.59 7.88 3.55
CA VAL A 117 3.52 7.13 2.28
C VAL A 117 3.48 8.08 1.08
N CYS A 118 2.62 9.09 1.12
CA CYS A 118 2.58 10.13 0.09
C CYS A 118 3.90 10.92 -0.02
N GLY A 119 4.59 11.15 1.10
CA GLY A 119 5.94 11.72 1.13
C GLY A 119 6.96 10.86 0.38
N ILE A 120 6.98 9.55 0.66
CA ILE A 120 7.85 8.57 -0.01
C ILE A 120 7.55 8.54 -1.51
N CYS A 121 6.27 8.44 -1.90
CA CYS A 121 5.87 8.44 -3.30
C CYS A 121 6.36 9.69 -4.05
N ARG A 122 6.20 10.89 -3.47
CA ARG A 122 6.70 12.15 -4.07
C ARG A 122 8.22 12.16 -4.25
N ILE A 123 8.97 11.61 -3.29
CA ILE A 123 10.42 11.47 -3.39
C ILE A 123 10.78 10.54 -4.56
N LEU A 124 10.11 9.40 -4.68
CA LEU A 124 10.35 8.42 -5.76
C LEU A 124 9.94 8.94 -7.14
N GLU A 125 8.85 9.70 -7.23
CA GLU A 125 8.44 10.44 -8.44
C GLU A 125 9.53 11.44 -8.87
N GLY A 126 10.11 12.18 -7.93
CA GLY A 126 11.21 13.12 -8.18
C GLY A 126 12.54 12.47 -8.60
N ILE A 127 12.80 11.23 -8.19
CA ILE A 127 14.06 10.50 -8.48
C ILE A 127 14.00 9.72 -9.83
N HIS A 128 12.91 9.86 -10.60
CA HIS A 128 12.65 9.12 -11.84
C HIS A 128 12.55 7.60 -11.65
N TRP A 129 11.56 7.14 -10.88
CA TRP A 129 11.28 5.70 -10.73
C TRP A 129 10.98 4.96 -12.05
N GLN A 130 10.64 5.69 -13.14
CA GLN A 130 10.53 5.15 -14.51
C GLN A 130 11.78 4.40 -15.00
N LYS A 131 12.93 4.55 -14.35
CA LYS A 131 14.13 3.74 -14.62
C LYS A 131 14.03 2.30 -14.08
N TYR A 132 13.17 2.05 -13.09
CA TYR A 132 13.07 0.79 -12.36
C TYR A 132 11.87 -0.07 -12.78
N CYS A 133 10.88 0.54 -13.43
CA CYS A 133 9.85 -0.17 -14.20
C CYS A 133 10.31 -0.28 -15.65
N LYS A 134 10.42 -1.51 -16.15
CA LYS A 134 10.98 -1.76 -17.48
C LYS A 134 9.98 -1.39 -18.58
N LYS A 135 10.54 -0.86 -19.68
CA LYS A 135 9.96 -0.81 -21.02
C LYS A 135 9.71 -2.19 -21.59
#